data_AF-A0A8T1Q3H9-F1
#
_entry.id   AF-A0A8T1Q3H9-F1
#
_cell.length_a   1.000
_cell.length_b   1.000
_cell.length_c   1.000
_cell.angle_alpha   90.00
_cell.angle_beta   90.00
_cell.angle_gamma   90.00
#
_symmetry.space_group_name_H-M   'P 1'
#
loop_
_entity.id
_entity.type
_entity.pdbx_description
1 polymer ?
#
loop_
_entity_poly.entity_id
_entity_poly.type
_entity_poly.pdbx_seq_one_letter_code
_entity_poly.pdbx_strand_id
1 'polypeptide(L)'
;MKKKEGSSYPESKPVDLLHQFEHILEADPLIDEVGFIHPSQFAKLTEEADDATDIPTSECPSFWNRDHKFGVSTLVLLPLYNAAKLAFMAAIGEYKRLGPDVVVSGDGLESEVMKHSRALLLLSPDFGTAWNSRKLIVSKKQDLSIFMDELLLSELVLSYSPKSDHAWSHRRWVIKSVTGKCSTLQEILRKESELVEKIAERSKMNYRAWNHRCWLVSYMTRERVLQELKKSKNWAGLHVADNCCFHYRRQLMLRILKDSSCKQENASAGYAIEIYKLWKEELHWNETLIKQYIGREALWLHRRFLSLCWMKQFVTDVNDVSCNSEQKISISNDFGFFISNELQLLHSCSSVPNSDFDDFKAQATFSASYMLWLTKQSSEFLSKDSEHQEKLTAGNLKTLLSKVCPERSSLWDSLMG
;
A
#
# COMPACT_ATOMS: atom_id res chain seq x y z
N MET A 1 48.04 34.98 -12.37
CA MET A 1 46.63 35.02 -11.93
C MET A 1 45.74 35.22 -13.16
N LYS A 2 45.27 34.13 -13.79
CA LYS A 2 44.27 34.18 -14.86
C LYS A 2 42.88 34.17 -14.22
N LYS A 3 42.08 35.21 -14.49
CA LYS A 3 40.64 35.26 -14.17
C LYS A 3 39.97 34.07 -14.88
N LYS A 4 39.28 33.22 -14.12
CA LYS A 4 38.30 32.29 -14.66
C LYS A 4 37.10 33.12 -15.13
N GLU A 5 36.84 33.09 -16.43
CA GLU A 5 35.58 33.55 -17.00
C GLU A 5 34.46 32.68 -16.43
N GLY A 6 33.51 33.33 -15.77
CA GLY A 6 32.27 32.69 -15.35
C GLY A 6 31.39 32.47 -16.58
N SER A 7 30.99 31.23 -16.79
CA SER A 7 29.96 30.83 -17.75
C SER A 7 28.64 31.53 -17.37
N SER A 8 28.30 32.64 -18.04
CA SER A 8 27.00 33.29 -17.91
C SER A 8 25.98 32.54 -18.76
N TYR A 9 25.23 31.63 -18.14
CA TYR A 9 24.01 31.09 -18.72
C TYR A 9 22.94 32.19 -18.76
N PRO A 10 22.06 32.24 -19.78
CA PRO A 10 20.98 33.22 -19.81
C PRO A 10 20.01 32.97 -18.65
N GLU A 11 19.96 33.90 -17.68
CA GLU A 11 18.94 33.92 -16.62
C GLU A 11 17.57 34.24 -17.25
N SER A 12 16.83 33.22 -17.68
CA SER A 12 15.41 33.37 -17.99
C SER A 12 14.66 33.89 -16.76
N LYS A 13 13.76 34.88 -16.92
CA LYS A 13 13.04 35.45 -15.78
C LYS A 13 12.18 34.34 -15.13
N PRO A 14 12.07 34.29 -13.79
CA PRO A 14 11.29 33.27 -13.09
C PRO A 14 9.83 33.11 -13.59
N VAL A 15 9.22 34.21 -14.04
CA VAL A 15 7.86 34.21 -14.61
C VAL A 15 7.82 33.55 -15.99
N ASP A 16 8.82 33.79 -16.83
CA ASP A 16 8.94 33.16 -18.15
C ASP A 16 9.13 31.64 -18.01
N LEU A 17 9.93 31.22 -17.02
CA LEU A 17 10.09 29.81 -16.66
C LEU A 17 8.77 29.17 -16.23
N LEU A 18 7.96 29.87 -15.43
CA LEU A 18 6.64 29.37 -15.03
C LEU A 18 5.71 29.23 -16.22
N HIS A 19 5.65 30.24 -17.11
CA HIS A 19 4.83 30.17 -18.30
C HIS A 19 5.22 29.03 -19.23
N GLN A 20 6.52 28.80 -19.43
CA GLN A 20 7.00 27.64 -20.20
C GLN A 20 6.62 26.32 -19.54
N PHE A 21 6.79 26.21 -18.22
CA PHE A 21 6.42 25.01 -17.46
C PHE A 21 4.92 24.71 -17.58
N GLU A 22 4.06 25.70 -17.37
CA GLU A 22 2.61 25.57 -17.49
C GLU A 22 2.18 25.25 -18.92
N HIS A 23 2.79 25.90 -19.91
CA HIS A 23 2.52 25.62 -21.32
C HIS A 23 2.83 24.17 -21.70
N ILE A 24 3.95 23.61 -21.24
CA ILE A 24 4.29 22.20 -21.50
C ILE A 24 3.24 21.27 -20.87
N LEU A 25 2.84 21.56 -19.64
CA LEU A 25 1.82 20.78 -18.93
C LEU A 25 0.44 20.83 -19.59
N GLU A 26 0.11 21.93 -20.27
CA GLU A 26 -1.14 22.08 -21.05
C GLU A 26 -1.04 21.42 -22.43
N ALA A 27 0.11 21.55 -23.10
CA ALA A 27 0.35 21.00 -24.42
C ALA A 27 0.45 19.46 -24.42
N ASP A 28 0.97 18.88 -23.35
CA ASP A 28 1.03 17.43 -23.16
C ASP A 28 0.23 17.00 -21.92
N PRO A 29 -1.08 16.69 -22.09
CA PRO A 29 -1.93 16.24 -20.99
C PRO A 29 -1.65 14.79 -20.57
N LEU A 30 -0.84 14.05 -21.34
CA LEU A 30 -0.59 12.62 -21.11
C LEU A 30 0.67 12.37 -20.28
N ILE A 31 1.36 13.43 -19.83
CA ILE A 31 2.55 13.31 -18.97
C ILE A 31 2.27 12.38 -17.79
N ASP A 32 3.02 11.28 -17.72
CA ASP A 32 2.83 10.21 -16.74
C ASP A 32 3.96 10.16 -15.68
N GLU A 33 5.04 10.91 -15.90
CA GLU A 33 6.20 10.95 -15.01
C GLU A 33 6.94 12.29 -15.09
N VAL A 34 7.35 12.80 -13.92
CA VAL A 34 8.17 14.01 -13.80
C VAL A 34 9.52 13.66 -13.19
N GLY A 35 10.61 14.12 -13.80
CA GLY A 35 11.98 13.91 -13.34
C GLY A 35 12.71 15.22 -13.08
N PHE A 36 13.54 15.26 -12.04
CA PHE A 36 14.44 16.38 -11.77
C PHE A 36 15.85 16.01 -12.21
N ILE A 37 16.33 16.70 -13.25
CA ILE A 37 17.48 16.26 -14.03
C ILE A 37 18.62 17.24 -13.83
N HIS A 38 19.82 16.72 -13.56
CA HIS A 38 21.00 17.57 -13.52
C HIS A 38 21.32 18.06 -14.95
N PRO A 39 21.67 19.35 -15.18
CA PRO A 39 21.93 19.89 -16.52
C PRO A 39 22.87 19.05 -17.39
N SER A 40 23.89 18.44 -16.77
CA SER A 40 24.85 17.58 -17.49
C SER A 40 24.26 16.28 -18.04
N GLN A 41 23.03 15.92 -17.68
CA GLN A 41 22.31 14.73 -18.15
C GLN A 41 21.35 15.04 -19.29
N PHE A 42 21.02 16.31 -19.55
CA PHE A 42 20.12 16.68 -20.65
C PHE A 42 20.68 16.31 -22.03
N ALA A 43 21.99 16.48 -22.24
CA ALA A 43 22.63 16.10 -23.50
C ALA A 43 22.45 14.61 -23.81
N LYS A 44 22.62 13.75 -22.80
CA LYS A 44 22.44 12.29 -22.95
C LYS A 44 21.01 11.90 -23.26
N LEU A 45 20.03 12.54 -22.62
CA LEU A 45 18.61 12.31 -22.89
C LEU A 45 18.18 12.78 -24.29
N THR A 46 18.93 13.71 -24.88
CA THR A 46 18.68 14.18 -26.25
C THR A 46 19.36 13.23 -27.25
N GLU A 47 20.61 12.82 -26.98
CA GLU A 47 21.37 11.88 -27.81
C GLU A 47 20.74 10.47 -27.88
N GLU A 48 20.22 9.93 -26.77
CA GLU A 48 19.54 8.62 -26.72
C GLU A 48 18.21 8.60 -27.48
N ALA A 49 17.66 9.77 -27.81
CA ALA A 49 16.37 9.94 -28.46
C ALA A 49 16.47 10.31 -29.95
N ASP A 50 17.68 10.58 -30.48
CA ASP A 50 17.90 11.04 -31.86
C ASP A 50 18.33 9.90 -32.82
N ASP A 51 17.60 8.79 -32.81
CA ASP A 51 17.49 7.92 -33.99
C ASP A 51 16.36 8.50 -34.89
N ALA A 52 16.77 9.43 -35.77
CA ALA A 52 16.03 10.14 -36.82
C ALA A 52 15.66 11.63 -36.55
N THR A 53 16.34 12.49 -37.31
CA THR A 53 16.12 13.92 -37.64
C THR A 53 16.74 14.99 -36.76
N ASP A 54 17.61 15.77 -37.40
CA ASP A 54 18.35 16.93 -36.89
C ASP A 54 17.44 18.01 -36.27
N ILE A 55 17.60 18.27 -34.97
CA ILE A 55 17.21 19.53 -34.33
C ILE A 55 18.48 20.16 -33.73
N PRO A 56 18.73 21.48 -33.92
CA PRO A 56 20.01 22.07 -33.54
C PRO A 56 20.20 22.05 -32.02
N THR A 57 21.32 21.46 -31.60
CA THR A 57 21.97 21.67 -30.30
C THR A 57 22.29 23.15 -30.09
N SER A 58 21.42 23.89 -29.41
CA SER A 58 21.77 25.13 -28.73
C SER A 58 20.76 25.43 -27.62
N GLU A 59 21.29 25.80 -26.46
CA GLU A 59 20.62 26.08 -25.18
C GLU A 59 20.20 24.83 -24.41
N CYS A 60 20.83 24.63 -23.24
CA CYS A 60 20.39 23.64 -22.26
C CYS A 60 18.94 24.00 -21.89
N PRO A 61 17.93 23.23 -22.33
CA PRO A 61 16.57 23.67 -22.14
C PRO A 61 16.26 23.46 -20.66
N SER A 62 15.73 24.48 -19.98
CA SER A 62 15.28 24.42 -18.59
C SER A 62 14.32 23.24 -18.34
N PHE A 63 13.71 22.75 -19.41
CA PHE A 63 12.71 21.70 -19.48
C PHE A 63 13.02 20.72 -20.62
N TRP A 64 12.67 19.45 -20.44
CA TRP A 64 12.72 18.43 -21.48
C TRP A 64 11.38 17.70 -21.49
N ASN A 65 10.73 17.54 -22.64
CA ASN A 65 9.47 16.79 -22.75
C ASN A 65 9.50 15.91 -24.01
N ARG A 66 9.50 14.58 -23.84
CA ARG A 66 9.36 13.58 -24.91
C ARG A 66 8.69 12.33 -24.33
N ASP A 67 7.94 11.60 -25.15
CA ASP A 67 7.27 10.34 -24.76
C ASP A 67 6.44 10.44 -23.47
N HIS A 68 5.80 11.59 -23.25
CA HIS A 68 5.02 11.90 -22.04
C HIS A 68 5.84 11.88 -20.74
N LYS A 69 7.16 12.03 -20.84
CA LYS A 69 8.09 12.15 -19.72
C LYS A 69 8.56 13.59 -19.63
N PHE A 70 8.39 14.19 -18.45
CA PHE A 70 8.71 15.59 -18.25
C PHE A 70 9.90 15.81 -17.32
N GLY A 71 10.99 16.31 -17.88
CA GLY A 71 12.24 16.63 -17.20
C GLY A 71 12.34 18.10 -16.84
N VAL A 72 12.68 18.41 -15.58
CA VAL A 72 12.93 19.77 -15.11
C VAL A 72 14.38 19.89 -14.65
N SER A 73 15.08 20.89 -15.17
CA SER A 73 16.48 21.12 -14.80
C SER A 73 16.61 21.53 -13.35
N THR A 74 17.53 20.90 -12.62
CA THR A 74 17.77 21.24 -11.21
C THR A 74 18.24 22.68 -11.00
N LEU A 75 18.78 23.34 -12.03
CA LEU A 75 19.20 24.75 -11.96
C LEU A 75 18.02 25.72 -11.83
N VAL A 76 16.86 25.37 -12.41
CA VAL A 76 15.71 26.26 -12.44
C VAL A 76 14.71 25.99 -11.32
N LEU A 77 14.91 24.96 -10.51
CA LEU A 77 13.91 24.53 -9.51
C LEU A 77 13.56 25.61 -8.49
N LEU A 78 14.55 26.27 -7.90
CA LEU A 78 14.30 27.32 -6.91
C LEU A 78 13.58 28.54 -7.50
N PRO A 79 14.07 29.17 -8.60
CA PRO A 79 13.36 30.30 -9.20
C PRO A 79 11.95 29.91 -9.70
N LEU A 80 11.79 28.74 -10.32
CA LEU A 80 10.50 28.23 -10.78
C LEU A 80 9.53 27.98 -9.61
N TYR A 81 9.97 27.34 -8.53
CA TYR A 81 9.17 27.14 -7.32
C TYR A 81 8.68 28.48 -6.76
N ASN A 82 9.57 29.47 -6.65
CA ASN A 82 9.21 30.79 -6.13
C ASN A 82 8.16 31.48 -7.02
N ALA A 83 8.33 31.41 -8.35
CA ALA A 83 7.36 31.94 -9.30
C ALA A 83 6.00 31.24 -9.18
N ALA A 84 5.97 29.90 -9.19
CA ALA A 84 4.75 29.11 -9.05
C ALA A 84 4.03 29.40 -7.73
N LYS A 85 4.79 29.51 -6.63
CA LYS A 85 4.23 29.85 -5.31
C LYS A 85 3.63 31.24 -5.29
N LEU A 86 4.31 32.25 -5.83
CA LEU A 86 3.80 33.63 -5.88
C LEU A 86 2.54 33.72 -6.73
N ALA A 87 2.55 33.11 -7.92
CA ALA A 87 1.40 33.08 -8.82
C ALA A 87 0.19 32.40 -8.16
N PHE A 88 0.40 31.23 -7.54
CA PHE A 88 -0.65 30.54 -6.79
C PHE A 88 -1.19 31.37 -5.63
N MET A 89 -0.32 31.98 -4.81
CA MET A 89 -0.74 32.79 -3.66
C MET A 89 -1.49 34.05 -4.09
N ALA A 90 -1.12 34.66 -5.21
CA ALA A 90 -1.86 35.76 -5.81
C ALA A 90 -3.26 35.29 -6.24
N ALA A 91 -3.34 34.26 -7.09
CA ALA A 91 -4.60 33.74 -7.61
C ALA A 91 -5.58 33.32 -6.51
N ILE A 92 -5.11 32.59 -5.48
CA ILE A 92 -5.99 32.19 -4.36
C ILE A 92 -6.39 33.37 -3.47
N GLY A 93 -5.54 34.39 -3.34
CA GLY A 93 -5.85 35.63 -2.63
C GLY A 93 -6.97 36.39 -3.32
N GLU A 94 -6.91 36.50 -4.65
CA GLU A 94 -7.97 37.13 -5.45
C GLU A 94 -9.28 36.34 -5.40
N TYR A 95 -9.20 35.00 -5.52
CA TYR A 95 -10.36 34.11 -5.42
C TYR A 95 -11.10 34.27 -4.10
N LYS A 96 -10.36 34.37 -2.99
CA LYS A 96 -10.96 34.58 -1.66
C LYS A 96 -11.53 35.98 -1.48
N ARG A 97 -10.92 37.00 -2.09
CA ARG A 97 -11.36 38.40 -1.99
C ARG A 97 -12.69 38.66 -2.69
N LEU A 98 -12.87 38.10 -3.88
CA LEU A 98 -14.09 38.29 -4.68
C LEU A 98 -15.28 37.47 -4.15
N GLY A 99 -15.02 36.46 -3.32
CA GLY A 99 -16.05 35.63 -2.71
C GLY A 99 -16.64 34.59 -3.68
N PRO A 100 -17.30 33.54 -3.17
CA PRO A 100 -17.88 32.47 -3.99
C PRO A 100 -19.03 32.89 -4.91
N ASP A 101 -19.73 33.98 -4.57
CA ASP A 101 -21.08 34.29 -5.08
C ASP A 101 -21.12 35.40 -6.14
N VAL A 102 -19.97 35.98 -6.49
CA VAL A 102 -19.90 37.01 -7.52
C VAL A 102 -19.78 36.34 -8.89
N VAL A 103 -20.90 36.28 -9.62
CA VAL A 103 -21.00 35.82 -11.02
C VAL A 103 -20.33 36.85 -11.95
N VAL A 104 -19.01 36.98 -11.85
CA VAL A 104 -18.19 37.63 -12.88
C VAL A 104 -17.60 36.49 -13.70
N SER A 105 -18.21 36.19 -14.85
CA SER A 105 -17.66 35.33 -15.91
C SER A 105 -16.80 34.15 -15.39
N GLY A 106 -17.41 33.37 -14.48
CA GLY A 106 -16.76 32.71 -13.33
C GLY A 106 -15.94 31.45 -13.58
N ASP A 107 -15.25 31.31 -14.71
CA ASP A 107 -14.32 30.18 -14.94
C ASP A 107 -12.84 30.61 -14.91
N GLY A 108 -12.54 31.88 -15.21
CA GLY A 108 -11.15 32.36 -15.33
C GLY A 108 -10.34 32.26 -14.03
N LEU A 109 -10.88 32.75 -12.91
CA LEU A 109 -10.13 32.79 -11.66
C LEU A 109 -9.96 31.40 -11.01
N GLU A 110 -10.98 30.55 -11.14
CA GLU A 110 -10.87 29.14 -10.73
C GLU A 110 -9.84 28.41 -11.58
N SER A 111 -9.85 28.64 -12.91
CA SER A 111 -8.85 28.10 -13.83
C SER A 111 -7.43 28.55 -13.44
N GLU A 112 -7.19 29.83 -13.13
CA GLU A 112 -5.87 30.30 -12.70
C GLU A 112 -5.40 29.64 -11.40
N VAL A 113 -6.29 29.49 -10.41
CA VAL A 113 -5.95 28.76 -9.18
C VAL A 113 -5.61 27.30 -9.50
N MET A 114 -6.37 26.64 -10.37
CA MET A 114 -6.14 25.24 -10.76
C MET A 114 -4.84 25.09 -11.58
N LYS A 115 -4.51 26.02 -12.47
CA LYS A 115 -3.29 26.04 -13.27
C LYS A 115 -2.04 26.22 -12.40
N HIS A 116 -1.99 27.30 -11.61
CA HIS A 116 -0.82 27.59 -10.77
C HIS A 116 -0.65 26.58 -9.62
N SER A 117 -1.76 26.04 -9.08
CA SER A 117 -1.66 24.98 -8.06
C SER A 117 -1.15 23.66 -8.65
N ARG A 118 -1.50 23.30 -9.89
CA ARG A 118 -0.93 22.14 -10.59
C ARG A 118 0.58 22.30 -10.71
N ALA A 119 1.04 23.46 -11.17
CA ALA A 119 2.46 23.73 -11.30
C ALA A 119 3.20 23.66 -9.94
N LEU A 120 2.66 24.31 -8.91
CA LEU A 120 3.23 24.31 -7.57
C LEU A 120 3.29 22.90 -6.96
N LEU A 121 2.28 22.07 -7.15
CA LEU A 121 2.23 20.71 -6.60
C LEU A 121 3.23 19.75 -7.26
N LEU A 122 3.56 19.97 -8.54
CA LEU A 122 4.63 19.22 -9.21
C LEU A 122 6.03 19.62 -8.73
N LEU A 123 6.18 20.79 -8.11
CA LEU A 123 7.46 21.27 -7.53
C LEU A 123 7.53 21.08 -6.01
N SER A 124 6.38 21.04 -5.34
CA SER A 124 6.22 20.95 -3.90
C SER A 124 4.99 20.10 -3.55
N PRO A 125 5.14 18.77 -3.53
CA PRO A 125 4.01 17.84 -3.49
C PRO A 125 3.24 17.87 -2.17
N ASP A 126 3.87 18.34 -1.08
CA ASP A 126 3.24 18.46 0.24
C ASP A 126 2.78 19.89 0.57
N PHE A 127 2.58 20.74 -0.44
CA PHE A 127 2.03 22.07 -0.25
C PHE A 127 0.51 22.00 0.03
N GLY A 128 0.15 21.75 1.29
CA GLY A 128 -1.24 21.47 1.70
C GLY A 128 -2.28 22.53 1.33
N THR A 129 -1.90 23.82 1.32
CA THR A 129 -2.81 24.90 0.89
C THR A 129 -3.22 24.75 -0.58
N ALA A 130 -2.32 24.31 -1.46
CA ALA A 130 -2.63 24.10 -2.88
C ALA A 130 -3.65 22.96 -3.04
N TRP A 131 -3.39 21.80 -2.41
CA TRP A 131 -4.36 20.70 -2.41
C TRP A 131 -5.74 21.12 -1.87
N ASN A 132 -5.78 21.87 -0.77
CA ASN A 132 -7.05 22.30 -0.17
C ASN A 132 -7.79 23.33 -1.04
N SER A 133 -7.09 24.24 -1.72
CA SER A 133 -7.69 25.14 -2.70
C SER A 133 -8.32 24.38 -3.86
N ARG A 134 -7.66 23.33 -4.38
CA ARG A 134 -8.24 22.46 -5.41
C ARG A 134 -9.51 21.77 -4.92
N LYS A 135 -9.50 21.17 -3.72
CA LYS A 135 -10.70 20.54 -3.11
C LYS A 135 -11.87 21.50 -3.03
N LEU A 136 -11.62 22.76 -2.65
CA LEU A 136 -12.65 23.80 -2.55
C LEU A 136 -13.30 24.07 -3.90
N ILE A 137 -12.51 24.25 -4.97
CA ILE A 137 -13.00 24.54 -6.32
C ILE A 137 -13.72 23.33 -6.91
N VAL A 138 -13.09 22.15 -6.88
CA VAL A 138 -13.65 20.92 -7.47
C VAL A 138 -14.97 20.53 -6.80
N SER A 139 -15.10 20.73 -5.48
CA SER A 139 -16.35 20.46 -4.76
C SER A 139 -17.52 21.33 -5.22
N LYS A 140 -17.27 22.53 -5.75
CA LYS A 140 -18.34 23.42 -6.23
C LYS A 140 -18.84 23.02 -7.60
N LYS A 141 -17.95 22.57 -8.50
CA LYS A 141 -18.29 22.23 -9.89
C LYS A 141 -19.12 20.93 -10.00
N GLN A 142 -18.98 20.00 -9.06
CA GLN A 142 -19.68 18.68 -9.06
C GLN A 142 -19.55 17.87 -10.38
N ASP A 143 -18.60 18.20 -11.24
CA ASP A 143 -18.32 17.49 -12.47
C ASP A 143 -17.36 16.31 -12.19
N LEU A 144 -17.80 15.09 -12.54
CA LEU A 144 -17.03 13.86 -12.36
C LEU A 144 -15.72 13.84 -13.15
N SER A 145 -15.64 14.53 -14.30
CA SER A 145 -14.43 14.60 -15.13
C SER A 145 -13.27 15.23 -14.35
N ILE A 146 -13.54 16.34 -13.66
CA ILE A 146 -12.56 17.09 -12.87
C ILE A 146 -12.00 16.24 -11.72
N PHE A 147 -12.82 15.38 -11.11
CA PHE A 147 -12.32 14.43 -10.11
C PHE A 147 -11.34 13.41 -10.71
N MET A 148 -11.53 12.99 -11.96
CA MET A 148 -10.57 12.10 -12.62
C MET A 148 -9.25 12.81 -12.91
N ASP A 149 -9.30 14.09 -13.30
CA ASP A 149 -8.11 14.92 -13.48
C ASP A 149 -7.32 15.07 -12.16
N GLU A 150 -8.01 15.15 -11.02
CA GLU A 150 -7.35 15.15 -9.70
C GLU A 150 -6.66 13.81 -9.36
N LEU A 151 -7.22 12.67 -9.82
CA LEU A 151 -6.53 11.38 -9.71
C LEU A 151 -5.29 11.34 -10.62
N LEU A 152 -5.36 11.88 -11.83
CA LEU A 152 -4.21 11.96 -12.74
C LEU A 152 -3.11 12.86 -12.19
N LEU A 153 -3.45 14.06 -11.69
CA LEU A 153 -2.49 14.97 -11.07
C LEU A 153 -1.79 14.33 -9.87
N SER A 154 -2.55 13.70 -8.97
CA SER A 154 -1.96 13.05 -7.80
C SER A 154 -1.15 11.79 -8.16
N GLU A 155 -1.49 11.08 -9.24
CA GLU A 155 -0.68 9.98 -9.78
C GLU A 155 0.66 10.50 -10.32
N LEU A 156 0.62 11.60 -11.09
CA LEU A 156 1.81 12.26 -11.60
C LEU A 156 2.73 12.73 -10.45
N VAL A 157 2.17 13.31 -9.38
CA VAL A 157 2.94 13.65 -8.17
C VAL A 157 3.58 12.41 -7.52
N LEU A 158 2.83 11.30 -7.43
CA LEU A 158 3.31 10.06 -6.83
C LEU A 158 4.36 9.34 -7.68
N SER A 159 4.47 9.64 -8.98
CA SER A 159 5.49 9.07 -9.88
C SER A 159 6.92 9.33 -9.38
N TYR A 160 7.18 10.52 -8.85
CA TYR A 160 8.49 10.93 -8.32
C TYR A 160 8.50 11.12 -6.80
N SER A 161 7.35 11.38 -6.17
CA SER A 161 7.19 11.50 -4.71
C SER A 161 6.24 10.43 -4.15
N PRO A 162 6.61 9.14 -4.20
CA PRO A 162 5.72 8.02 -3.88
C PRO A 162 5.27 7.99 -2.41
N LYS A 163 5.91 8.77 -1.54
CA LYS A 163 5.63 8.86 -0.10
C LYS A 163 4.90 10.15 0.31
N SER A 164 4.43 10.99 -0.62
CA SER A 164 3.70 12.22 -0.27
C SER A 164 2.36 11.92 0.42
N ASP A 165 2.20 12.43 1.64
CA ASP A 165 1.01 12.26 2.47
C ASP A 165 -0.18 12.99 1.87
N HIS A 166 0.07 14.18 1.35
CA HIS A 166 -0.97 15.02 0.78
C HIS A 166 -1.52 14.43 -0.51
N ALA A 167 -0.67 13.89 -1.39
CA ALA A 167 -1.12 13.22 -2.60
C ALA A 167 -2.01 12.01 -2.26
N TRP A 168 -1.58 11.11 -1.37
CA TRP A 168 -2.39 9.97 -0.93
C TRP A 168 -3.68 10.40 -0.22
N SER A 169 -3.64 11.45 0.61
CA SER A 169 -4.81 12.00 1.28
C SER A 169 -5.81 12.61 0.28
N HIS A 170 -5.31 13.31 -0.73
CA HIS A 170 -6.11 13.89 -1.80
C HIS A 170 -6.80 12.81 -2.63
N ARG A 171 -6.11 11.74 -3.02
CA ARG A 171 -6.72 10.58 -3.69
C ARG A 171 -7.89 9.99 -2.90
N ARG A 172 -7.70 9.76 -1.60
CA ARG A 172 -8.78 9.27 -0.72
C ARG A 172 -9.96 10.23 -0.67
N TRP A 173 -9.69 11.54 -0.65
CA TRP A 173 -10.74 12.55 -0.72
C TRP A 173 -11.50 12.48 -2.06
N VAL A 174 -10.80 12.37 -3.20
CA VAL A 174 -11.43 12.23 -4.52
C VAL A 174 -12.35 11.01 -4.56
N ILE A 175 -11.83 9.83 -4.18
CA ILE A 175 -12.58 8.57 -4.20
C ILE A 175 -13.83 8.66 -3.31
N LYS A 176 -13.70 9.24 -2.11
CA LYS A 176 -14.86 9.50 -1.22
C LYS A 176 -15.88 10.41 -1.89
N SER A 177 -15.44 11.47 -2.57
CA SER A 177 -16.33 12.46 -3.19
C SER A 177 -17.13 11.90 -4.37
N VAL A 178 -16.58 10.93 -5.11
CA VAL A 178 -17.25 10.29 -6.25
C VAL A 178 -18.01 9.01 -5.89
N THR A 179 -17.79 8.47 -4.68
CA THR A 179 -18.50 7.28 -4.19
C THR A 179 -20.02 7.52 -4.18
N GLY A 180 -20.79 6.59 -4.74
CA GLY A 180 -22.26 6.69 -4.84
C GLY A 180 -22.78 7.59 -5.95
N LYS A 181 -21.91 8.40 -6.59
CA LYS A 181 -22.25 9.27 -7.73
C LYS A 181 -21.73 8.74 -9.06
N CYS A 182 -20.73 7.87 -9.02
CA CYS A 182 -20.00 7.38 -10.19
C CYS A 182 -20.25 5.89 -10.42
N SER A 183 -20.77 5.53 -11.59
CA SER A 183 -21.02 4.14 -11.99
C SER A 183 -19.72 3.34 -12.22
N THR A 184 -18.60 4.02 -12.47
CA THR A 184 -17.29 3.40 -12.73
C THR A 184 -16.43 3.24 -11.48
N LEU A 185 -17.00 3.33 -10.27
CA LEU A 185 -16.24 3.21 -9.01
C LEU A 185 -15.39 1.94 -8.94
N GLN A 186 -15.91 0.78 -9.35
CA GLN A 186 -15.12 -0.47 -9.33
C GLN A 186 -13.92 -0.44 -10.28
N GLU A 187 -14.04 0.26 -11.40
CA GLU A 187 -12.93 0.47 -12.34
C GLU A 187 -11.89 1.42 -11.76
N ILE A 188 -12.31 2.48 -11.05
CA ILE A 188 -11.41 3.36 -10.29
C ILE A 188 -10.65 2.53 -9.24
N LEU A 189 -11.35 1.73 -8.42
CA LEU A 189 -10.71 0.88 -7.41
C LEU A 189 -9.70 -0.11 -8.02
N ARG A 190 -9.97 -0.63 -9.23
CA ARG A 190 -9.03 -1.46 -9.97
C ARG A 190 -7.76 -0.70 -10.32
N LYS A 191 -7.90 0.47 -10.94
CA LYS A 191 -6.76 1.33 -11.31
C LYS A 191 -5.97 1.79 -10.08
N GLU A 192 -6.64 2.14 -8.98
CA GLU A 192 -5.97 2.49 -7.71
C GLU A 192 -5.13 1.34 -7.16
N SER A 193 -5.66 0.11 -7.22
CA SER A 193 -4.96 -1.09 -6.79
C SER A 193 -3.70 -1.34 -7.63
N GLU A 194 -3.80 -1.16 -8.95
CA GLU A 194 -2.68 -1.25 -9.90
C GLU A 194 -1.64 -0.15 -9.69
N LEU A 195 -2.06 1.08 -9.39
CA LEU A 195 -1.16 2.17 -9.05
C LEU A 195 -0.34 1.86 -7.79
N VAL A 196 -0.98 1.36 -6.73
CA VAL A 196 -0.25 0.98 -5.51
C VAL A 196 0.79 -0.10 -5.81
N GLU A 197 0.46 -1.07 -6.65
CA GLU A 197 1.37 -2.13 -7.07
C GLU A 197 2.59 -1.57 -7.81
N LYS A 198 2.36 -0.69 -8.80
CA LYS A 198 3.44 0.02 -9.52
C LYS A 198 4.35 0.81 -8.57
N ILE A 199 3.77 1.52 -7.61
CA ILE A 199 4.52 2.32 -6.64
C ILE A 199 5.29 1.42 -5.65
N ALA A 200 4.70 0.32 -5.21
CA ALA A 200 5.35 -0.63 -4.30
C ALA A 200 6.58 -1.29 -4.95
N GLU A 201 6.55 -1.53 -6.27
CA GLU A 201 7.69 -2.05 -7.03
C GLU A 201 8.87 -1.07 -7.03
N ARG A 202 8.59 0.21 -7.32
CA ARG A 202 9.60 1.26 -7.43
C ARG A 202 10.08 1.76 -6.06
N SER A 203 9.23 1.69 -5.04
CA SER A 203 9.49 2.19 -3.68
C SER A 203 9.26 1.08 -2.65
N LYS A 204 10.33 0.34 -2.37
CA LYS A 204 10.31 -0.76 -1.39
C LYS A 204 9.76 -0.30 -0.04
N MET A 205 8.93 -1.14 0.58
CA MET A 205 8.33 -0.92 1.90
C MET A 205 7.52 0.39 1.99
N ASN A 206 6.82 0.77 0.91
CA ASN A 206 5.96 1.94 0.92
C ASN A 206 4.65 1.68 1.69
N TYR A 207 4.71 1.86 3.01
CA TYR A 207 3.56 1.74 3.90
C TYR A 207 2.38 2.63 3.47
N ARG A 208 2.63 3.79 2.88
CA ARG A 208 1.56 4.74 2.50
C ARG A 208 0.72 4.21 1.35
N ALA A 209 1.37 3.63 0.34
CA ALA A 209 0.71 2.99 -0.79
C ALA A 209 -0.09 1.77 -0.34
N TRP A 210 0.52 0.88 0.46
CA TRP A 210 -0.18 -0.28 1.00
C TRP A 210 -1.34 0.09 1.93
N ASN A 211 -1.18 1.10 2.78
CA ASN A 211 -2.25 1.59 3.64
C ASN A 211 -3.41 2.19 2.83
N HIS A 212 -3.13 2.86 1.72
CA HIS A 212 -4.15 3.28 0.76
C HIS A 212 -4.89 2.08 0.18
N ARG A 213 -4.19 1.04 -0.27
CA ARG A 213 -4.82 -0.18 -0.80
C ARG A 213 -5.67 -0.92 0.23
N CYS A 214 -5.23 -0.97 1.49
CA CYS A 214 -6.03 -1.47 2.61
C CYS A 214 -7.32 -0.65 2.80
N TRP A 215 -7.22 0.68 2.74
CA TRP A 215 -8.37 1.57 2.85
C TRP A 215 -9.40 1.35 1.73
N LEU A 216 -8.96 1.04 0.50
CA LEU A 216 -9.87 0.74 -0.62
C LEU A 216 -10.77 -0.48 -0.37
N VAL A 217 -10.35 -1.42 0.48
CA VAL A 217 -11.09 -2.67 0.76
C VAL A 217 -12.52 -2.40 1.24
N SER A 218 -12.76 -1.28 1.95
CA SER A 218 -14.12 -0.92 2.40
C SER A 218 -15.08 -0.53 1.27
N TYR A 219 -14.55 -0.26 0.06
CA TYR A 219 -15.33 0.13 -1.13
C TYR A 219 -15.46 -1.01 -2.16
N MET A 220 -14.76 -2.13 -1.94
CA MET A 220 -14.74 -3.26 -2.86
C MET A 220 -15.95 -4.18 -2.65
N THR A 221 -16.47 -4.74 -3.76
CA THR A 221 -17.39 -5.87 -3.69
C THR A 221 -16.66 -7.14 -3.24
N ARG A 222 -17.42 -8.17 -2.85
CA ARG A 222 -16.83 -9.46 -2.45
C ARG A 222 -16.01 -10.09 -3.58
N GLU A 223 -16.52 -10.04 -4.79
CA GLU A 223 -15.88 -10.58 -5.99
C GLU A 223 -14.52 -9.90 -6.20
N ARG A 224 -14.47 -8.57 -6.03
CA ARG A 224 -13.24 -7.80 -6.12
C ARG A 224 -12.25 -8.16 -5.02
N VAL A 225 -12.70 -8.34 -3.78
CA VAL A 225 -11.86 -8.76 -2.65
C VAL A 225 -11.22 -10.13 -2.92
N LEU A 226 -11.99 -11.09 -3.46
CA LEU A 226 -11.48 -12.42 -3.83
C LEU A 226 -10.44 -12.33 -4.96
N GLN A 227 -10.67 -11.49 -5.97
CA GLN A 227 -9.70 -11.23 -7.04
C GLN A 227 -8.40 -10.62 -6.49
N GLU A 228 -8.49 -9.62 -5.61
CA GLU A 228 -7.33 -9.00 -4.96
C GLU A 228 -6.55 -9.99 -4.09
N LEU A 229 -7.24 -10.89 -3.37
CA LEU A 229 -6.59 -11.93 -2.57
C LEU A 229 -5.81 -12.92 -3.46
N LYS A 230 -6.39 -13.30 -4.60
CA LYS A 230 -5.70 -14.13 -5.60
C LYS A 230 -4.50 -13.40 -6.20
N LYS A 231 -4.68 -12.15 -6.62
CA LYS A 231 -3.62 -11.33 -7.26
C LYS A 231 -2.43 -11.11 -6.30
N SER A 232 -2.72 -10.70 -5.07
CA SER A 232 -1.69 -10.41 -4.06
C SER A 232 -0.91 -11.65 -3.61
N LYS A 233 -1.38 -12.87 -3.90
CA LYS A 233 -0.67 -14.11 -3.57
C LYS A 233 0.65 -14.21 -4.35
N ASN A 234 0.61 -13.86 -5.64
CA ASN A 234 1.80 -13.85 -6.49
C ASN A 234 2.83 -12.83 -6.00
N TRP A 235 2.37 -11.61 -5.69
CA TRP A 235 3.23 -10.56 -5.15
C TRP A 235 3.91 -10.99 -3.84
N ALA A 236 3.14 -11.46 -2.87
CA ALA A 236 3.66 -11.88 -1.57
C ALA A 236 4.60 -13.09 -1.66
N GLY A 237 4.39 -13.99 -2.64
CA GLY A 237 5.30 -15.11 -2.91
C GLY A 237 6.67 -14.67 -3.44
N LEU A 238 6.74 -13.57 -4.19
CA LEU A 238 8.00 -12.97 -4.67
C LEU A 238 8.62 -12.03 -3.61
N HIS A 239 7.80 -11.39 -2.79
CA HIS A 239 8.19 -10.37 -1.82
C HIS A 239 7.94 -10.83 -0.38
N VAL A 240 8.52 -11.96 0.02
CA VAL A 240 8.26 -12.60 1.33
C VAL A 240 8.64 -11.76 2.56
N ALA A 241 9.50 -10.76 2.38
CA ALA A 241 9.87 -9.81 3.42
C ALA A 241 8.92 -8.59 3.50
N ASP A 242 7.99 -8.42 2.55
CA ASP A 242 7.06 -7.29 2.52
C ASP A 242 5.86 -7.55 3.46
N ASN A 243 6.04 -7.20 4.73
CA ASN A 243 4.96 -7.28 5.73
C ASN A 243 3.77 -6.37 5.38
N CYS A 244 3.95 -5.30 4.59
CA CYS A 244 2.83 -4.45 4.18
C CYS A 244 1.90 -5.21 3.23
N CYS A 245 2.45 -6.03 2.32
CA CYS A 245 1.65 -6.91 1.47
C CYS A 245 0.88 -7.95 2.30
N PHE A 246 1.53 -8.63 3.26
CA PHE A 246 0.83 -9.56 4.15
C PHE A 246 -0.24 -8.87 4.98
N HIS A 247 -0.02 -7.64 5.46
CA HIS A 247 -1.05 -6.85 6.13
C HIS A 247 -2.26 -6.61 5.22
N TYR A 248 -2.04 -6.26 3.95
CA TYR A 248 -3.13 -6.12 2.97
C TYR A 248 -3.91 -7.43 2.78
N ARG A 249 -3.21 -8.57 2.68
CA ARG A 249 -3.86 -9.90 2.62
C ARG A 249 -4.74 -10.15 3.84
N ARG A 250 -4.25 -9.85 5.04
CA ARG A 250 -5.04 -9.96 6.29
C ARG A 250 -6.31 -9.12 6.24
N GLN A 251 -6.24 -7.89 5.73
CA GLN A 251 -7.41 -7.01 5.58
C GLN A 251 -8.44 -7.56 4.60
N LEU A 252 -8.00 -8.11 3.45
CA LEU A 252 -8.89 -8.77 2.49
C LEU A 252 -9.60 -9.98 3.13
N MET A 253 -8.85 -10.81 3.87
CA MET A 253 -9.40 -11.98 4.54
C MET A 253 -10.40 -11.60 5.65
N LEU A 254 -10.11 -10.57 6.45
CA LEU A 254 -11.07 -10.04 7.44
C LEU A 254 -12.34 -9.50 6.77
N ARG A 255 -12.23 -8.86 5.61
CA ARG A 255 -13.37 -8.37 4.84
C ARG A 255 -14.28 -9.51 4.37
N ILE A 256 -13.71 -10.63 3.92
CA ILE A 256 -14.44 -11.85 3.53
C ILE A 256 -15.20 -12.45 4.72
N LEU A 257 -14.56 -12.51 5.90
CA LEU A 257 -15.21 -12.96 7.13
C LEU A 257 -16.35 -12.05 7.56
N LYS A 258 -16.18 -10.72 7.48
CA LYS A 258 -17.26 -9.78 7.85
C LYS A 258 -18.48 -9.90 6.93
N ASP A 259 -18.27 -10.17 5.63
CA ASP A 259 -19.37 -10.44 4.70
C ASP A 259 -20.16 -11.72 5.06
N SER A 260 -19.53 -12.68 5.74
CA SER A 260 -20.20 -13.91 6.19
C SER A 260 -21.17 -13.64 7.34
N SER A 261 -20.74 -12.84 8.32
CA SER A 261 -21.53 -12.56 9.53
C SER A 261 -22.71 -11.64 9.28
N CYS A 262 -22.64 -10.78 8.26
CA CYS A 262 -23.66 -9.76 8.00
C CYS A 262 -24.86 -10.27 7.18
N LYS A 263 -24.80 -11.48 6.58
CA LYS A 263 -25.83 -12.05 5.71
C LYS A 263 -26.64 -13.19 6.36
N GLN A 264 -26.78 -13.17 7.69
CA GLN A 264 -27.40 -14.24 8.49
C GLN A 264 -28.84 -14.65 8.08
N GLU A 265 -29.53 -13.93 7.20
CA GLU A 265 -30.87 -14.35 6.75
C GLU A 265 -30.88 -15.22 5.47
N ASN A 266 -29.77 -15.34 4.71
CA ASN A 266 -29.73 -16.12 3.45
C ASN A 266 -28.37 -16.76 3.11
N ALA A 267 -27.47 -16.93 4.09
CA ALA A 267 -26.16 -17.53 3.83
C ALA A 267 -26.28 -19.02 3.46
N SER A 268 -26.22 -19.33 2.16
CA SER A 268 -26.13 -20.70 1.64
C SER A 268 -24.94 -21.45 2.28
N ALA A 269 -25.15 -22.71 2.69
CA ALA A 269 -24.11 -23.59 3.23
C ALA A 269 -22.83 -23.65 2.36
N GLY A 270 -22.95 -23.40 1.05
CA GLY A 270 -21.80 -23.32 0.14
C GLY A 270 -20.83 -22.17 0.46
N TYR A 271 -21.31 -21.08 1.06
CA TYR A 271 -20.51 -19.91 1.40
C TYR A 271 -19.53 -20.19 2.55
N ALA A 272 -19.98 -20.89 3.59
CA ALA A 272 -19.13 -21.28 4.72
C ALA A 272 -18.02 -22.25 4.28
N ILE A 273 -18.38 -23.21 3.41
CA ILE A 273 -17.43 -24.17 2.82
C ILE A 273 -16.35 -23.46 2.00
N GLU A 274 -16.72 -22.45 1.22
CA GLU A 274 -15.78 -21.64 0.43
C GLU A 274 -14.76 -20.92 1.31
N ILE A 275 -15.22 -20.28 2.40
CA ILE A 275 -14.34 -19.60 3.36
C ILE A 275 -13.40 -20.57 4.06
N TYR A 276 -13.93 -21.69 4.54
CA TYR A 276 -13.14 -22.73 5.20
C TYR A 276 -12.02 -23.23 4.28
N LYS A 277 -12.36 -23.53 3.01
CA LYS A 277 -11.38 -23.96 2.00
C LYS A 277 -10.32 -22.90 1.74
N LEU A 278 -10.72 -21.64 1.55
CA LEU A 278 -9.82 -20.52 1.31
C LEU A 278 -8.81 -20.34 2.46
N TRP A 279 -9.26 -20.46 3.71
CA TRP A 279 -8.37 -20.32 4.86
C TRP A 279 -7.39 -21.49 4.99
N LYS A 280 -7.86 -22.71 4.74
CA LYS A 280 -7.02 -23.92 4.71
C LYS A 280 -5.93 -23.82 3.63
N GLU A 281 -6.29 -23.33 2.45
CA GLU A 281 -5.35 -23.07 1.36
C GLU A 281 -4.31 -21.99 1.71
N GLU A 282 -4.73 -20.92 2.39
CA GLU A 282 -3.81 -19.86 2.83
C GLU A 282 -2.85 -20.36 3.93
N LEU A 283 -3.33 -21.15 4.89
CA LEU A 283 -2.50 -21.81 5.88
C LEU A 283 -1.47 -22.72 5.20
N HIS A 284 -1.90 -23.60 4.29
CA HIS A 284 -0.98 -24.50 3.60
C HIS A 284 0.07 -23.74 2.76
N TRP A 285 -0.34 -22.68 2.07
CA TRP A 285 0.57 -21.85 1.30
C TRP A 285 1.58 -21.10 2.18
N ASN A 286 1.13 -20.52 3.29
CA ASN A 286 2.01 -19.86 4.25
C ASN A 286 3.01 -20.85 4.88
N GLU A 287 2.61 -22.08 5.17
CA GLU A 287 3.52 -23.14 5.62
C GLU A 287 4.63 -23.42 4.60
N THR A 288 4.26 -23.51 3.32
CA THR A 288 5.21 -23.71 2.22
C THR A 288 6.23 -22.57 2.17
N LEU A 289 5.77 -21.32 2.31
CA LEU A 289 6.66 -20.16 2.35
C LEU A 289 7.57 -20.18 3.58
N ILE A 290 7.06 -20.54 4.77
CA ILE A 290 7.86 -20.61 6.01
C ILE A 290 8.99 -21.63 5.87
N LYS A 291 8.72 -22.77 5.23
CA LYS A 291 9.71 -23.82 4.98
C LYS A 291 10.73 -23.41 3.90
N GLN A 292 10.29 -22.70 2.87
CA GLN A 292 11.15 -22.28 1.76
C GLN A 292 12.04 -21.06 2.09
N TYR A 293 11.49 -20.10 2.83
CA TYR A 293 12.14 -18.83 3.15
C TYR A 293 12.39 -18.72 4.65
N ILE A 294 13.48 -19.35 5.08
CA ILE A 294 13.91 -19.41 6.48
C ILE A 294 14.16 -18.00 7.06
N GLY A 295 13.87 -17.83 8.35
CA GLY A 295 14.22 -16.61 9.10
C GLY A 295 13.36 -15.38 8.79
N ARG A 296 12.22 -15.55 8.09
CA ARG A 296 11.34 -14.42 7.73
C ARG A 296 10.21 -14.23 8.74
N GLU A 297 10.37 -13.25 9.64
CA GLU A 297 9.39 -12.92 10.69
C GLU A 297 7.99 -12.63 10.13
N ALA A 298 7.90 -11.94 8.99
CA ALA A 298 6.62 -11.57 8.38
C ALA A 298 5.71 -12.77 8.10
N LEU A 299 6.29 -13.92 7.74
CA LEU A 299 5.55 -15.16 7.47
C LEU A 299 4.94 -15.73 8.74
N TRP A 300 5.67 -15.68 9.86
CA TRP A 300 5.20 -16.11 11.18
C TRP A 300 4.15 -15.17 11.75
N LEU A 301 4.28 -13.86 11.54
CA LEU A 301 3.24 -12.89 11.91
C LEU A 301 1.94 -13.13 11.11
N HIS A 302 2.06 -13.48 9.83
CA HIS A 302 0.90 -13.88 9.03
C HIS A 302 0.31 -15.21 9.54
N ARG A 303 1.14 -16.21 9.87
CA ARG A 303 0.69 -17.47 10.49
C ARG A 303 -0.13 -17.21 11.76
N ARG A 304 0.35 -16.34 12.66
CA ARG A 304 -0.38 -15.96 13.89
C ARG A 304 -1.78 -15.45 13.59
N PHE A 305 -1.92 -14.56 12.61
CA PHE A 305 -3.23 -14.07 12.20
C PHE A 305 -4.12 -15.20 11.69
N LEU A 306 -3.61 -16.04 10.79
CA LEU A 306 -4.37 -17.15 10.21
C LEU A 306 -4.85 -18.11 11.28
N SER A 307 -3.96 -18.51 12.18
CA SER A 307 -4.25 -19.42 13.29
C SER A 307 -5.27 -18.84 14.25
N LEU A 308 -5.17 -17.54 14.61
CA LEU A 308 -6.14 -16.90 15.48
C LEU A 308 -7.55 -16.93 14.90
N CYS A 309 -7.69 -16.55 13.63
CA CYS A 309 -8.98 -16.55 12.94
C CYS A 309 -9.54 -17.97 12.76
N TRP A 310 -8.68 -18.94 12.42
CA TRP A 310 -9.05 -20.35 12.29
C TRP A 310 -9.58 -20.90 13.62
N MET A 311 -8.89 -20.62 14.73
CA MET A 311 -9.35 -21.01 16.07
C MET A 311 -10.68 -20.39 16.46
N LYS A 312 -10.90 -19.10 16.14
CA LYS A 312 -12.17 -18.42 16.42
C LYS A 312 -13.37 -19.04 15.68
N GLN A 313 -13.17 -19.57 14.48
CA GLN A 313 -14.24 -20.25 13.73
C GLN A 313 -14.73 -21.50 14.47
N PHE A 314 -13.82 -22.30 15.01
CA PHE A 314 -14.20 -23.49 15.80
C PHE A 314 -15.02 -23.17 17.04
N VAL A 315 -14.80 -22.02 17.68
CA VAL A 315 -15.57 -21.59 18.86
C VAL A 315 -16.95 -21.04 18.48
N THR A 316 -17.04 -20.36 17.34
CA THR A 316 -18.29 -19.72 16.91
C THR A 316 -19.30 -20.78 16.45
N ASP A 317 -18.85 -21.81 15.73
CA ASP A 317 -19.71 -22.93 15.27
C ASP A 317 -20.12 -23.88 16.41
N VAL A 318 -19.41 -23.90 17.55
CA VAL A 318 -19.77 -24.69 18.73
C VAL A 318 -20.88 -24.02 19.55
N ASN A 319 -20.94 -22.68 19.54
CA ASN A 319 -21.90 -21.87 20.30
C ASN A 319 -23.15 -21.48 19.51
N ASP A 320 -23.18 -21.66 18.18
CA ASP A 320 -24.41 -21.50 17.38
C ASP A 320 -25.30 -22.74 17.57
N VAL A 321 -26.26 -22.63 18.49
CA VAL A 321 -27.10 -23.72 19.00
C VAL A 321 -28.10 -24.17 17.93
N SER A 322 -27.68 -25.06 17.03
CA SER A 322 -28.56 -25.96 16.25
C SER A 322 -27.85 -27.18 15.61
N CYS A 323 -26.54 -27.39 15.77
CA CYS A 323 -25.83 -28.42 15.00
C CYS A 323 -25.85 -29.83 15.63
N ASN A 324 -26.14 -30.85 14.81
CA ASN A 324 -26.16 -32.28 15.12
C ASN A 324 -24.82 -32.79 15.72
N SER A 325 -24.88 -33.88 16.49
CA SER A 325 -23.71 -34.50 17.16
C SER A 325 -22.54 -34.83 16.23
N GLU A 326 -22.82 -35.20 14.98
CA GLU A 326 -21.79 -35.53 13.97
C GLU A 326 -20.95 -34.32 13.54
N GLN A 327 -21.56 -33.13 13.50
CA GLN A 327 -20.89 -31.91 13.06
C GLN A 327 -19.92 -31.41 14.14
N LYS A 328 -20.27 -31.59 15.42
CA LYS A 328 -19.38 -31.32 16.56
C LYS A 328 -18.15 -32.24 16.58
N ILE A 329 -18.32 -33.52 16.25
CA ILE A 329 -17.22 -34.50 16.16
C ILE A 329 -16.27 -34.13 15.00
N SER A 330 -16.81 -33.72 13.84
CA SER A 330 -15.99 -33.27 12.71
C SER A 330 -15.14 -32.04 13.05
N ILE A 331 -15.70 -31.07 13.77
CA ILE A 331 -15.01 -29.83 14.18
C ILE A 331 -13.90 -30.12 15.19
N SER A 332 -14.16 -30.98 16.19
CA SER A 332 -13.14 -31.41 17.17
C SER A 332 -11.97 -32.13 16.48
N ASN A 333 -12.26 -33.00 15.51
CA ASN A 333 -11.23 -33.67 14.72
C ASN A 333 -10.38 -32.70 13.90
N ASP A 334 -11.00 -31.69 13.29
CA ASP A 334 -10.30 -30.65 12.51
C ASP A 334 -9.38 -29.79 13.38
N PHE A 335 -9.79 -29.46 14.60
CA PHE A 335 -8.94 -28.75 15.55
C PHE A 335 -7.73 -29.59 15.96
N GLY A 336 -7.94 -30.87 16.28
CA GLY A 336 -6.85 -31.80 16.61
C GLY A 336 -5.85 -31.97 15.46
N PHE A 337 -6.35 -32.05 14.22
CA PHE A 337 -5.51 -32.10 13.01
C PHE A 337 -4.70 -30.81 12.83
N PHE A 338 -5.33 -29.65 13.02
CA PHE A 338 -4.65 -28.35 12.96
C PHE A 338 -3.49 -28.28 13.95
N ILE A 339 -3.72 -28.57 15.24
CA ILE A 339 -2.65 -28.54 16.27
C ILE A 339 -1.51 -29.52 15.93
N SER A 340 -1.85 -30.70 15.42
CA SER A 340 -0.85 -31.70 15.02
C SER A 340 0.05 -31.18 13.88
N ASN A 341 -0.51 -30.48 12.90
CA ASN A 341 0.24 -29.85 11.83
C ASN A 341 1.14 -28.71 12.32
N GLU A 342 0.66 -27.88 13.26
CA GLU A 342 1.48 -26.81 13.84
C GLU A 342 2.68 -27.35 14.62
N LEU A 343 2.51 -28.46 15.34
CA LEU A 343 3.61 -29.18 15.99
C LEU A 343 4.62 -29.72 14.97
N GLN A 344 4.15 -30.30 13.87
CA GLN A 344 5.03 -30.76 12.80
C GLN A 344 5.81 -29.60 12.16
N LEU A 345 5.16 -28.45 11.94
CA LEU A 345 5.80 -27.25 11.42
C LEU A 345 6.89 -26.76 12.37
N LEU A 346 6.61 -26.69 13.68
CA LEU A 346 7.61 -26.38 14.71
C LEU A 346 8.82 -27.30 14.62
N HIS A 347 8.60 -28.62 14.62
CA HIS A 347 9.70 -29.58 14.55
C HIS A 347 10.56 -29.39 13.30
N SER A 348 9.93 -29.14 12.14
CA SER A 348 10.66 -28.86 10.89
C SER A 348 11.46 -27.55 10.89
N CYS A 349 11.05 -26.57 11.70
CA CYS A 349 11.66 -25.24 11.75
C CYS A 349 12.67 -25.06 12.90
N SER A 350 12.80 -26.05 13.78
CA SER A 350 13.64 -25.96 14.99
C SER A 350 15.05 -26.49 14.82
N SER A 351 15.37 -27.09 13.66
CA SER A 351 16.73 -27.52 13.36
C SER A 351 17.62 -26.30 13.11
N VAL A 352 18.64 -26.12 13.95
CA VAL A 352 19.69 -25.13 13.75
C VAL A 352 20.95 -25.90 13.36
N PRO A 353 21.32 -25.95 12.07
CA PRO A 353 22.60 -26.51 11.64
C PRO A 353 23.76 -25.76 12.32
N ASN A 354 24.92 -26.41 12.47
CA ASN A 354 26.17 -25.74 12.80
C ASN A 354 26.64 -24.90 11.60
N SER A 355 25.90 -23.87 11.26
CA SER A 355 26.18 -22.94 10.17
C SER A 355 26.19 -21.52 10.70
N ASP A 356 27.02 -20.65 10.13
CA ASP A 356 27.14 -19.23 10.50
C ASP A 356 25.93 -18.38 10.07
N PHE A 357 24.86 -18.98 9.55
CA PHE A 357 23.67 -18.26 9.08
C PHE A 357 22.67 -18.02 10.20
N ASP A 358 22.50 -16.74 10.56
CA ASP A 358 21.53 -16.28 11.57
C ASP A 358 20.08 -16.61 11.24
N ASP A 359 19.75 -16.86 9.96
CA ASP A 359 18.38 -17.14 9.51
C ASP A 359 17.79 -18.43 10.13
N PHE A 360 18.60 -19.47 10.36
CA PHE A 360 18.12 -20.69 11.02
C PHE A 360 17.84 -20.48 12.51
N LYS A 361 18.68 -19.69 13.18
CA LYS A 361 18.45 -19.28 14.57
C LYS A 361 17.17 -18.46 14.66
N ALA A 362 17.01 -17.46 13.78
CA ALA A 362 15.81 -16.65 13.69
C ALA A 362 14.56 -17.50 13.42
N GLN A 363 14.64 -18.45 12.49
CA GLN A 363 13.54 -19.38 12.17
C GLN A 363 13.09 -20.16 13.40
N ALA A 364 14.03 -20.79 14.12
CA ALA A 364 13.73 -21.55 15.33
C ALA A 364 13.14 -20.65 16.43
N THR A 365 13.64 -19.42 16.57
CA THR A 365 13.09 -18.43 17.51
C THR A 365 11.65 -18.08 17.17
N PHE A 366 11.35 -17.78 15.90
CA PHE A 366 10.01 -17.41 15.47
C PHE A 366 9.03 -18.57 15.58
N SER A 367 9.44 -19.79 15.21
CA SER A 367 8.59 -20.98 15.32
C SER A 367 8.22 -21.28 16.77
N ALA A 368 9.20 -21.22 17.67
CA ALA A 368 8.98 -21.50 19.08
C ALA A 368 8.13 -20.40 19.75
N SER A 369 8.39 -19.13 19.42
CA SER A 369 7.57 -17.99 19.88
C SER A 369 6.12 -18.09 19.40
N TYR A 370 5.92 -18.51 18.15
CA TYR A 370 4.61 -18.75 17.57
C TYR A 370 3.84 -19.85 18.31
N MET A 371 4.48 -20.99 18.55
CA MET A 371 3.84 -22.13 19.23
C MET A 371 3.51 -21.84 20.69
N LEU A 372 4.37 -21.09 21.38
CA LEU A 372 4.07 -20.64 22.73
C LEU A 372 2.82 -19.75 22.76
N TRP A 373 2.79 -18.75 21.86
CA TRP A 373 1.62 -17.89 21.72
C TRP A 373 0.36 -18.70 21.37
N LEU A 374 0.46 -19.67 20.46
CA LEU A 374 -0.66 -20.52 20.06
C LEU A 374 -1.20 -21.32 21.24
N THR A 375 -0.32 -21.90 22.05
CA THR A 375 -0.69 -22.68 23.25
C THR A 375 -1.47 -21.82 24.24
N LYS A 376 -0.99 -20.60 24.50
CA LYS A 376 -1.68 -19.64 25.37
C LYS A 376 -3.06 -19.27 24.84
N GLN A 377 -3.18 -19.01 23.55
CA GLN A 377 -4.47 -18.71 22.94
C GLN A 377 -5.42 -19.91 23.05
N SER A 378 -4.96 -21.13 22.75
CA SER A 378 -5.76 -22.34 22.87
C SER A 378 -6.29 -22.57 24.29
N SER A 379 -5.49 -22.30 25.34
CA SER A 379 -5.97 -22.40 26.73
C SER A 379 -7.04 -21.37 27.09
N GLU A 380 -7.00 -20.18 26.48
CA GLU A 380 -8.05 -19.16 26.64
C GLU A 380 -9.35 -19.57 25.93
N PHE A 381 -9.26 -20.29 24.81
CA PHE A 381 -10.42 -20.75 24.01
C PHE A 381 -11.02 -22.09 24.49
N LEU A 382 -10.20 -23.02 24.99
CA LEU A 382 -10.58 -24.38 25.41
C LEU A 382 -10.54 -24.49 26.93
N SER A 383 -11.44 -23.81 27.62
CA SER A 383 -11.53 -23.90 29.09
C SER A 383 -12.17 -25.21 29.60
N LYS A 384 -12.51 -26.18 28.73
CA LYS A 384 -13.30 -27.37 29.12
C LYS A 384 -12.92 -28.74 28.52
N ASP A 385 -12.00 -28.86 27.56
CA ASP A 385 -11.63 -30.17 26.98
C ASP A 385 -10.21 -30.60 27.37
N SER A 386 -10.13 -31.53 28.33
CA SER A 386 -8.87 -32.04 28.91
C SER A 386 -8.04 -32.91 27.97
N GLU A 387 -8.64 -33.51 26.93
CA GLU A 387 -7.96 -34.47 26.04
C GLU A 387 -6.99 -33.81 25.04
N HIS A 388 -7.28 -32.59 24.58
CA HIS A 388 -6.41 -31.89 23.61
C HIS A 388 -5.27 -31.11 24.27
N GLN A 389 -5.37 -30.86 25.57
CA GLN A 389 -4.37 -30.12 26.35
C GLN A 389 -3.13 -30.98 26.65
N GLU A 390 -3.28 -32.30 26.75
CA GLU A 390 -2.16 -33.25 26.91
C GLU A 390 -1.22 -33.30 25.69
N LYS A 391 -1.75 -33.13 24.47
CA LYS A 391 -0.92 -33.09 23.23
C LYS A 391 -0.05 -31.84 23.13
N LEU A 392 -0.38 -30.77 23.84
CA LEU A 392 0.37 -29.51 23.91
C LEU A 392 1.38 -29.49 25.07
N THR A 393 1.69 -30.65 25.66
CA THR A 393 2.48 -30.79 26.89
C THR A 393 3.70 -29.85 26.91
N ALA A 394 3.58 -28.89 27.82
CA ALA A 394 4.52 -27.81 28.14
C ALA A 394 5.99 -28.22 28.26
N GLY A 395 6.28 -29.48 28.62
CA GLY A 395 7.62 -30.00 28.85
C GLY A 395 8.52 -29.93 27.62
N ASN A 396 8.07 -30.43 26.45
CA ASN A 396 8.90 -30.46 25.24
C ASN A 396 9.12 -29.06 24.64
N LEU A 397 8.11 -28.20 24.73
CA LEU A 397 8.19 -26.83 24.21
C LEU A 397 9.14 -25.97 25.05
N LYS A 398 9.12 -26.13 26.38
CA LYS A 398 10.02 -25.43 27.31
C LYS A 398 11.48 -25.80 27.07
N THR A 399 11.78 -27.08 26.89
CA THR A 399 13.14 -27.56 26.58
C THR A 399 13.63 -27.09 25.22
N LEU A 400 12.74 -26.99 24.23
CA LEU A 400 13.05 -26.47 22.91
C LEU A 400 13.34 -24.95 22.95
N LEU A 401 12.49 -24.18 23.64
CA LEU A 401 12.62 -22.73 23.81
C LEU A 401 13.89 -22.35 24.57
N SER A 402 14.24 -23.09 25.64
CA SER A 402 15.46 -22.84 26.41
C SER A 402 16.73 -23.16 25.62
N LYS A 403 16.67 -24.13 24.69
CA LYS A 403 17.77 -24.46 23.78
C LYS A 403 17.96 -23.43 22.66
N VAL A 404 16.87 -22.89 22.12
CA VAL A 404 16.89 -21.99 20.96
C VAL A 404 17.12 -20.51 21.35
N CYS A 405 16.51 -20.06 22.44
CA CYS A 405 16.64 -18.68 22.95
C CYS A 405 16.83 -18.66 24.47
N PRO A 406 18.01 -19.06 24.98
CA PRO A 406 18.30 -19.07 26.41
C PRO A 406 18.17 -17.68 27.05
N GLU A 407 18.46 -16.62 26.30
CA GLU A 407 18.36 -15.22 26.76
C GLU A 407 16.92 -14.76 27.06
N ARG A 408 15.92 -15.44 26.51
CA ARG A 408 14.50 -15.14 26.74
C ARG A 408 13.81 -16.13 27.68
N SER A 409 14.57 -17.00 28.34
CA SER A 409 14.07 -18.03 29.26
C SER A 409 13.10 -17.48 30.32
N SER A 410 13.42 -16.31 30.89
CA SER A 410 12.57 -15.65 31.89
C SER A 410 11.20 -15.22 31.36
N LEU A 411 11.12 -14.77 30.10
CA LEU A 411 9.85 -14.45 29.43
C LEU A 411 9.04 -15.73 29.16
N TRP A 412 9.73 -16.83 28.83
CA TRP A 412 9.10 -18.13 28.59
C TRP A 412 8.55 -18.74 29.88
N ASP A 413 9.30 -18.64 30.98
CA ASP A 413 8.88 -19.12 32.30
C ASP A 413 7.63 -18.38 32.81
N SER A 414 7.53 -17.06 32.57
CA SER A 414 6.34 -16.27 32.92
C SER A 414 5.09 -16.60 32.07
N LEU A 415 5.26 -17.16 30.88
CA LEU A 415 4.15 -17.49 29.96
C LEU A 415 3.65 -18.93 30.14
N MET A 416 4.46 -19.79 30.74
CA MET A 416 4.19 -21.21 30.97
C MET A 416 3.85 -21.53 32.43
N GLY A 417 3.96 -20.56 33.33
CA GLY A 417 3.70 -20.67 34.77
C GLY A 417 2.28 -20.31 35.18
#